data_AF-A0A081NDB1-F1
#
_entry.id   AF-A0A081NDB1-F1
#
_cell.length_a   1.000
_cell.length_b   1.000
_cell.length_c   1.000
_cell.angle_alpha   90.00
_cell.angle_beta   90.00
_cell.angle_gamma   90.00
#
_symmetry.space_group_name_H-M   'P 1'
#
loop_
_entity.id
_entity.type
_entity.pdbx_description
1 polymer ?
#
loop_
_entity_poly.entity_id
_entity_poly.type
_entity_poly.pdbx_seq_one_letter_code
_entity_poly.pdbx_strand_id
1 'polypeptide(L)'
;MLALDKANIPFKVLDTKVSTVTGKASICTMHLAKGLEFRAVIIMACDDEIMPLQERIESVEDEADLEEVYNTERHLLYVACTRARDYLLGG
;
A
#
# COMPACT_ATOMS: atom_id res chain seq x y z
N MET A 1 -0.15 16.66 8.92
CA MET A 1 0.83 16.07 9.86
C MET A 1 0.63 14.57 9.86
N LEU A 2 1.64 13.81 9.41
CA LEU A 2 1.57 12.34 9.28
C LEU A 2 1.37 11.68 10.66
N ALA A 3 0.63 10.57 10.74
CA ALA A 3 0.38 9.85 11.99
C ALA A 3 1.69 9.45 12.71
N LEU A 4 2.72 9.10 11.94
CA LEU A 4 4.05 8.75 12.44
C LEU A 4 4.79 9.93 13.08
N ASP A 5 4.56 11.15 12.55
CA ASP A 5 5.12 12.39 13.10
C ASP A 5 4.48 12.70 14.47
N LYS A 6 3.15 12.53 14.59
CA LYS A 6 2.44 12.65 15.87
C LYS A 6 2.86 11.59 16.90
N ALA A 7 3.18 10.38 16.44
CA ALA A 7 3.64 9.29 17.28
C ALA A 7 5.14 9.38 17.62
N ASN A 8 5.85 10.38 17.09
CA ASN A 8 7.29 10.56 17.26
C ASN A 8 8.11 9.34 16.81
N ILE A 9 7.63 8.64 15.76
CA ILE A 9 8.28 7.47 15.18
C ILE A 9 9.16 7.93 14.03
N PRO A 10 10.49 7.72 14.09
CA PRO A 10 11.37 8.02 12.96
C PRO A 10 10.92 7.25 11.71
N PHE A 11 10.77 7.94 10.59
CA PHE A 11 10.34 7.31 9.35
C PHE A 11 11.14 7.77 8.13
N LYS A 12 11.01 6.99 7.06
CA LYS A 12 11.49 7.33 5.72
C LYS A 12 10.38 7.06 4.73
N VAL A 13 10.08 8.06 3.89
CA VAL A 13 9.23 7.86 2.73
C VAL A 13 10.08 7.17 1.65
N LEU A 14 9.62 6.01 1.17
CA LEU A 14 10.29 5.31 0.09
C LEU A 14 9.96 5.96 -1.24
N ASP A 15 10.97 6.01 -2.11
CA ASP A 15 10.86 6.39 -3.51
C ASP A 15 11.22 5.19 -4.40
N THR A 16 11.35 5.42 -5.70
CA THR A 16 11.70 4.38 -6.69
C THR A 16 13.09 3.75 -6.47
N LYS A 17 13.95 4.32 -5.63
CA LYS A 17 15.24 3.70 -5.26
C LYS A 17 15.11 2.70 -4.12
N VAL A 18 13.91 2.57 -3.53
CA VAL A 18 13.48 1.57 -2.54
C VAL A 18 14.61 1.17 -1.59
N SER A 19 14.92 2.04 -0.62
CA SER A 19 15.96 1.78 0.38
C SER A 19 15.40 1.93 1.79
N THR A 20 15.32 0.82 2.51
CA THR A 20 14.91 0.80 3.93
C THR A 20 16.06 1.26 4.82
N VAL A 21 15.74 1.82 5.98
CA VAL A 21 16.74 2.26 6.97
C VAL A 21 16.42 1.65 8.31
N THR A 22 17.38 0.94 8.89
CA THR A 22 17.27 0.36 10.23
C THR A 22 16.89 1.42 11.26
N GLY A 23 15.95 1.09 12.15
CA GLY A 23 15.46 2.01 13.17
C GLY A 23 14.46 3.07 12.68
N LYS A 24 14.03 3.00 11.42
CA LYS A 24 12.97 3.86 10.87
C LYS A 24 11.81 3.04 10.30
N ALA A 25 10.59 3.52 10.49
CA ALA A 25 9.43 3.05 9.74
C ALA A 25 9.57 3.42 8.26
N SER A 26 9.05 2.59 7.37
CA SER A 26 8.98 2.89 5.93
C SER A 26 7.54 3.29 5.57
N ILE A 27 7.39 4.45 4.92
CA ILE A 27 6.10 4.92 4.37
C ILE A 27 6.18 4.82 2.86
N CYS A 28 5.22 4.16 2.23
CA CYS A 28 5.20 4.01 0.77
C CYS A 28 3.79 3.68 0.28
N THR A 29 3.58 3.79 -1.03
CA THR A 29 2.40 3.22 -1.68
C THR A 29 2.55 1.70 -1.79
N MET A 30 1.44 0.97 -1.91
CA MET A 30 1.45 -0.50 -2.00
C MET A 30 2.36 -1.02 -3.14
N HIS A 31 2.43 -0.29 -4.25
CA HIS A 31 3.27 -0.62 -5.40
C HIS A 31 4.76 -0.73 -5.05
N LEU A 32 5.26 0.17 -4.20
CA LEU A 32 6.66 0.19 -3.78
C LEU A 32 6.99 -0.88 -2.73
N ALA A 33 5.96 -1.51 -2.14
CA ALA A 33 6.14 -2.57 -1.15
C ALA A 33 6.42 -3.95 -1.78
N LYS A 34 6.26 -4.08 -3.11
CA LYS A 34 6.54 -5.34 -3.83
C LYS A 34 7.99 -5.78 -3.61
N GLY A 35 8.18 -7.05 -3.27
CA GLY A 35 9.50 -7.63 -3.00
C GLY A 35 10.13 -7.22 -1.66
N LEU A 36 9.42 -6.43 -0.85
CA LEU A 36 9.81 -6.11 0.52
C LEU A 36 9.05 -6.97 1.52
N GLU A 37 9.63 -7.13 2.71
CA GLU A 37 8.96 -7.78 3.83
C GLU A 37 9.30 -7.08 5.14
N PHE A 38 8.30 -6.92 5.99
CA PHE A 38 8.41 -6.22 7.25
C PHE A 38 7.86 -7.09 8.37
N ARG A 39 8.38 -6.92 9.59
CA ARG A 39 7.83 -7.62 10.75
C ARG A 39 6.39 -7.21 11.01
N ALA A 40 6.11 -5.91 10.94
CA ALA A 40 4.77 -5.36 11.07
C ALA A 40 4.45 -4.47 9.86
N VAL A 41 3.23 -4.57 9.35
CA VAL A 41 2.69 -3.68 8.29
C VAL A 41 1.38 -3.08 8.79
N ILE A 42 1.24 -1.78 8.57
CA ILE A 42 -0.01 -1.04 8.77
C ILE A 42 -0.45 -0.58 7.38
N ILE A 43 -1.64 -0.98 6.96
CA ILE A 43 -2.27 -0.48 5.75
C ILE A 43 -3.37 0.48 6.19
N MET A 44 -3.30 1.70 5.69
CA MET A 44 -4.26 2.76 5.99
C MET A 44 -5.06 3.08 4.73
N ALA A 45 -6.32 3.48 4.92
CA ALA A 45 -7.23 3.88 3.86
C ALA A 45 -7.59 2.69 2.95
N CYS A 46 -8.01 1.58 3.57
CA CYS A 46 -8.45 0.36 2.87
C CYS A 46 -9.96 0.37 2.53
N ASP A 47 -10.61 1.52 2.63
CA ASP A 47 -12.03 1.72 2.44
C ASP A 47 -12.45 1.48 0.97
N ASP A 48 -13.71 1.08 0.75
CA ASP A 48 -14.27 0.81 -0.58
C ASP A 48 -14.26 2.05 -1.50
N GLU A 49 -14.10 3.25 -0.94
CA GLU A 49 -13.95 4.51 -1.68
C GLU A 49 -12.50 4.81 -2.11
N ILE A 50 -11.53 4.06 -1.58
CA ILE A 50 -10.10 4.25 -1.86
C ILE A 50 -9.56 3.14 -2.76
N MET A 51 -10.05 1.92 -2.61
CA MET A 51 -9.67 0.76 -3.43
C MET A 51 -10.92 0.11 -4.05
N PRO A 52 -11.00 -0.07 -5.39
CA PRO A 52 -9.95 0.21 -6.39
C PRO A 52 -9.76 1.72 -6.63
N LEU A 53 -8.57 2.12 -7.07
CA LEU A 53 -8.32 3.53 -7.39
C LEU A 53 -9.27 4.02 -8.51
N GLN A 54 -10.17 4.95 -8.16
CA GLN A 54 -11.22 5.46 -9.05
C GLN A 54 -10.70 5.94 -10.40
N GLU A 55 -9.55 6.65 -10.42
CA GLU A 55 -8.91 7.12 -11.66
C GLU A 55 -8.60 5.97 -12.64
N ARG A 56 -8.23 4.79 -12.12
CA ARG A 56 -7.98 3.62 -12.96
C ARG A 56 -9.28 3.02 -13.49
N ILE A 57 -10.35 3.04 -12.71
CA ILE A 57 -11.67 2.58 -13.12
C ILE A 57 -12.18 3.46 -14.27
N GLU A 58 -12.08 4.78 -14.12
CA GLU A 58 -12.55 5.77 -15.10
C GLU A 58 -11.74 5.79 -16.39
N SER A 59 -10.50 5.30 -16.37
CA SER A 59 -9.64 5.21 -17.55
C SER A 59 -9.98 4.07 -18.52
N VAL A 60 -10.92 3.19 -18.14
CA VAL A 60 -11.28 2.00 -18.92
C VAL A 60 -12.61 2.20 -19.64
N GLU A 61 -12.61 1.96 -20.96
CA GLU A 61 -13.80 2.12 -21.81
C GLU A 61 -14.58 0.81 -22.03
N ASP A 62 -13.94 -0.36 -21.85
CA ASP A 62 -14.51 -1.68 -22.13
C ASP A 62 -14.84 -2.45 -20.83
N GLU A 63 -16.01 -3.09 -20.77
CA GLU A 63 -16.47 -3.78 -19.55
C GLU A 63 -15.56 -4.97 -19.15
N ALA A 64 -14.98 -5.65 -20.14
CA ALA A 64 -14.04 -6.76 -19.88
C ALA A 64 -12.75 -6.27 -19.20
N ASP A 65 -12.24 -5.12 -19.63
CA ASP A 65 -11.04 -4.49 -19.07
C ASP A 65 -11.33 -3.90 -17.67
N LEU A 66 -12.59 -3.51 -17.41
CA LEU A 66 -13.01 -2.97 -16.12
C LEU A 66 -12.84 -4.02 -15.02
N GLU A 67 -13.34 -5.24 -15.25
CA GLU A 67 -13.22 -6.35 -14.29
C GLU A 67 -11.74 -6.70 -14.04
N GLU A 68 -10.90 -6.66 -15.07
CA GLU A 68 -9.46 -6.89 -14.93
C GLU A 68 -8.80 -5.83 -14.04
N VAL A 69 -9.12 -4.54 -14.23
CA VAL A 69 -8.61 -3.45 -13.39
C VAL A 69 -9.06 -3.61 -11.94
N TYR A 70 -10.34 -3.91 -11.71
CA TYR A 70 -10.85 -4.21 -10.37
C TYR A 70 -10.07 -5.33 -9.69
N ASN A 71 -9.86 -6.44 -10.40
CA ASN A 71 -9.12 -7.58 -9.87
C ASN A 71 -7.65 -7.24 -9.58
N THR A 72 -7.00 -6.48 -10.45
CA THR A 72 -5.59 -6.10 -10.31
C THR A 72 -5.37 -5.15 -9.13
N GLU A 73 -6.28 -4.19 -8.93
CA GLU A 73 -6.26 -3.29 -7.79
C GLU A 73 -6.55 -4.05 -6.48
N ARG A 74 -7.54 -4.95 -6.46
CA ARG A 74 -7.77 -5.83 -5.29
C ARG A 74 -6.55 -6.71 -4.99
N HIS A 75 -5.85 -7.17 -6.02
CA HIS A 75 -4.62 -7.94 -5.86
C HIS A 75 -3.49 -7.10 -5.25
N LEU A 76 -3.45 -5.80 -5.50
CA LEU A 76 -2.47 -4.90 -4.88
C LEU A 76 -2.62 -4.86 -3.35
N LEU A 77 -3.85 -4.81 -2.85
CA LEU A 77 -4.13 -4.89 -1.41
C LEU A 77 -3.65 -6.23 -0.84
N TYR A 78 -3.95 -7.34 -1.53
CA TYR A 78 -3.46 -8.66 -1.12
C TYR A 78 -1.92 -8.71 -1.03
N VAL A 79 -1.24 -8.17 -2.05
CA VAL A 79 0.22 -8.09 -2.05
C VAL A 79 0.73 -7.27 -0.87
N ALA A 80 0.11 -6.12 -0.57
CA ALA A 80 0.47 -5.30 0.59
C ALA A 80 0.28 -6.06 1.92
N CYS A 81 -0.84 -6.76 2.10
CA CYS A 81 -1.12 -7.57 3.29
C CYS A 81 -0.06 -8.66 3.49
N THR A 82 0.37 -9.34 2.42
CA THR A 82 1.37 -10.42 2.49
C THR A 82 2.80 -9.92 2.71
N ARG A 83 3.06 -8.61 2.76
CA ARG A 83 4.40 -8.10 3.14
C ARG A 83 4.63 -8.17 4.65
N ALA A 84 3.57 -8.40 5.44
CA ALA A 84 3.66 -8.60 6.89
C ALA A 84 4.13 -10.02 7.23
N ARG A 85 5.17 -10.12 8.07
CA ARG A 85 5.65 -11.40 8.59
C ARG A 85 5.01 -11.80 9.92
N ASP A 86 4.91 -10.85 10.85
CA ASP A 86 4.46 -11.12 12.22
C ASP A 86 3.10 -10.47 12.50
N TYR A 87 2.89 -9.22 12.08
CA TYR A 87 1.71 -8.42 12.41
C TYR A 87 1.17 -7.65 11.22
N LEU A 88 -0.14 -7.74 10.98
CA LEU A 88 -0.88 -6.95 10.01
C LEU A 88 -1.99 -6.18 10.72
N LEU A 89 -2.03 -4.86 10.50
CA LEU A 89 -3.13 -4.00 10.92
C LEU A 89 -3.70 -3.34 9.66
N GLY A 90 -5.00 -3.53 9.44
CA GLY A 90 -5.76 -2.84 8.39
C GLY A 90 -6.75 -1.88 9.04
N GLY A 91 -6.93 -0.70 8.43
CA GLY A 91 -7.88 0.32 8.83
C GLY A 91 -8.41 1.08 7.62
#